data_AF-A0A7C9ET59-F1
#
_entry.id   AF-A0A7C9ET59-F1
#
_cell.length_a   1.000
_cell.length_b   1.000
_cell.length_c   1.000
_cell.angle_alpha   90.00
_cell.angle_beta   90.00
_cell.angle_gamma   90.00
#
_symmetry.space_group_name_H-M   'P 1'
#
loop_
_entity.id
_entity.type
_entity.pdbx_description
1 polymer ?
#
loop_
_entity_poly.entity_id
_entity_poly.type
_entity_poly.pdbx_seq_one_letter_code
_entity_poly.pdbx_strand_id
1 'polypeptide(L)'
;MKILRVEVHLMFMLLFSYQFYVLAEKNDHQERRTYIVHMDKSHMPESFTDHHEWYHASLKSAVDTAEMLYAYNSIIHGFSTRLTEEEAELLQGQPGILALLPEIRYQLHTTRTPEFLGLGRSERLLPTSTSEGDVIIGVLDTGVWPESKSYDDTGLGPVPSRWKGECEQGTNFSSSNCNRK
;
A
#
# COMPACT_ATOMS: atom_id res chain seq x y z
N MET A 1 -53.64 -29.20 5.92
CA MET A 1 -52.61 -29.29 6.98
C MET A 1 -51.16 -29.34 6.47
N LYS A 2 -50.87 -29.97 5.31
CA LYS A 2 -49.49 -30.03 4.77
C LYS A 2 -48.96 -28.68 4.24
N ILE A 3 -49.78 -27.90 3.53
CA ILE A 3 -49.40 -26.58 2.97
C ILE A 3 -49.06 -25.58 4.08
N LEU A 4 -49.91 -25.47 5.10
CA LEU A 4 -49.66 -24.61 6.26
C LEU A 4 -48.34 -24.96 6.99
N ARG A 5 -47.98 -26.25 7.02
CA ARG A 5 -46.73 -26.71 7.64
C ARG A 5 -45.50 -26.30 6.81
N VAL A 6 -45.60 -26.29 5.48
CA VAL A 6 -44.54 -25.83 4.56
C VAL A 6 -44.34 -24.31 4.67
N GLU A 7 -45.41 -23.52 4.71
CA GLU A 7 -45.30 -22.07 4.85
C GLU A 7 -44.67 -21.64 6.18
N VAL A 8 -45.02 -22.33 7.28
CA VAL A 8 -44.38 -22.09 8.58
C VAL A 8 -42.88 -22.40 8.55
N HIS A 9 -42.45 -23.49 7.89
CA HIS A 9 -41.01 -23.80 7.76
C HIS A 9 -40.29 -22.77 6.89
N LEU A 10 -40.93 -22.30 5.82
CA LEU A 10 -40.37 -21.26 4.96
C LEU A 10 -40.20 -19.93 5.71
N MET A 11 -41.17 -19.54 6.55
CA MET A 11 -41.05 -18.35 7.40
C MET A 11 -39.90 -18.47 8.41
N PHE A 12 -39.72 -19.63 9.05
CA PHE A 12 -38.59 -19.86 9.95
C PHE A 12 -37.24 -19.80 9.23
N MET A 13 -37.14 -20.36 8.03
CA MET A 13 -35.91 -20.28 7.22
C MET A 13 -35.58 -18.84 6.83
N LEU A 14 -36.57 -18.04 6.42
CA LEU A 14 -36.39 -16.63 6.08
C LEU A 14 -35.96 -15.78 7.30
N LEU A 15 -36.57 -16.02 8.47
CA LEU A 15 -36.18 -15.38 9.72
C LEU A 15 -34.75 -15.75 10.11
N PHE A 16 -34.38 -17.02 9.98
CA PHE A 16 -33.04 -17.50 10.30
C PHE A 16 -31.98 -16.95 9.34
N SER A 17 -32.28 -16.87 8.04
CA SER A 17 -31.38 -16.23 7.07
C SER A 17 -31.24 -14.72 7.33
N TYR A 18 -32.30 -14.03 7.75
CA TYR A 18 -32.24 -12.62 8.11
C TYR A 18 -31.37 -12.39 9.35
N GLN A 19 -31.52 -13.21 10.39
CA GLN A 19 -30.67 -13.15 11.59
C GLN A 19 -29.19 -13.38 11.25
N PHE A 20 -28.89 -14.36 10.40
CA PHE A 20 -27.52 -14.60 9.95
C PHE A 20 -26.94 -13.46 9.13
N TYR A 21 -27.74 -12.87 8.23
CA TYR A 21 -27.32 -11.69 7.47
C TYR A 21 -26.93 -10.53 8.39
N VAL A 22 -27.79 -10.19 9.36
CA VAL A 22 -27.53 -9.11 10.33
C VAL A 22 -26.28 -9.39 11.18
N LEU A 23 -26.05 -10.64 11.58
CA LEU A 23 -24.85 -11.02 12.33
C LEU A 23 -23.58 -10.90 11.47
N ALA A 24 -23.64 -11.28 10.20
CA ALA A 24 -22.50 -11.17 9.29
C ALA A 24 -22.14 -9.70 9.02
N GLU A 25 -23.13 -8.85 8.76
CA GLU A 25 -22.95 -7.40 8.55
C GLU A 25 -22.35 -6.74 9.80
N LYS A 26 -22.88 -7.04 10.99
CA LYS A 26 -22.33 -6.53 12.25
C LYS A 26 -20.87 -6.95 12.47
N ASN A 27 -20.52 -8.17 12.09
CA ASN A 27 -19.15 -8.66 12.24
C ASN A 27 -18.18 -7.97 11.25
N ASP A 28 -18.64 -7.62 10.06
CA ASP A 28 -17.85 -6.86 9.08
C ASP A 28 -17.56 -5.44 9.60
N HIS A 29 -18.56 -4.76 10.16
CA HIS A 29 -18.38 -3.42 10.76
C HIS A 29 -17.44 -3.43 11.98
N GLN A 30 -17.28 -4.56 12.67
CA GLN A 30 -16.33 -4.71 13.79
C GLN A 30 -14.91 -5.07 13.33
N GLU A 31 -14.71 -5.45 12.07
CA GLU A 31 -13.38 -5.79 11.58
C GLU A 31 -12.54 -4.53 11.35
N ARG A 32 -11.37 -4.47 12.00
CA ARG A 32 -10.43 -3.38 11.76
C ARG A 32 -9.63 -3.59 10.48
N ARG A 33 -9.79 -2.68 9.52
CA ARG A 33 -9.02 -2.63 8.26
C ARG A 33 -7.97 -1.53 8.33
N THR A 34 -6.90 -1.66 7.55
CA THR A 34 -5.86 -0.63 7.46
C THR A 34 -6.37 0.53 6.62
N TYR A 35 -6.19 1.75 7.12
CA TYR A 35 -6.45 3.00 6.41
C TYR A 35 -5.18 3.82 6.29
N ILE A 36 -5.05 4.53 5.17
CA ILE A 36 -4.10 5.61 4.96
C ILE A 36 -4.85 6.92 5.22
N VAL A 37 -4.46 7.61 6.28
CA VAL A 37 -4.98 8.90 6.69
C VAL A 37 -4.12 9.99 6.06
N HIS A 38 -4.72 10.81 5.22
CA HIS A 38 -4.08 11.98 4.62
C HIS A 38 -4.41 13.22 5.43
N MET A 39 -3.38 13.96 5.84
CA MET A 39 -3.48 15.15 6.67
C MET A 39 -2.96 16.37 5.95
N ASP A 40 -3.62 17.50 6.19
CA ASP A 40 -3.17 18.80 5.74
C ASP A 40 -2.08 19.33 6.67
N LYS A 41 -0.84 19.23 6.24
CA LYS A 41 0.33 19.72 6.98
C LYS A 41 0.17 21.15 7.49
N SER A 42 -0.50 22.02 6.72
CA SER A 42 -0.63 23.43 7.06
C SER A 42 -1.56 23.68 8.26
N HIS A 43 -2.39 22.70 8.63
CA HIS A 43 -3.28 22.75 9.78
C HIS A 43 -2.63 22.27 11.08
N MET A 44 -1.33 21.92 11.07
CA MET A 44 -0.62 21.56 12.30
C MET A 44 -0.65 22.73 13.29
N PRO A 45 -1.23 22.55 14.49
CA PRO A 45 -1.26 23.62 15.49
C PRO A 45 0.15 24.01 15.93
N GLU A 46 0.37 25.29 16.23
CA GLU A 46 1.68 25.83 16.68
C GLU A 46 2.18 25.19 17.99
N SER A 47 1.31 24.54 18.76
CA SER A 47 1.68 23.79 19.96
C SER A 47 2.50 22.54 19.66
N PHE A 48 2.50 22.05 18.41
CA PHE A 48 3.28 20.90 17.99
C PHE A 48 4.53 21.34 17.24
N THR A 49 5.66 20.75 17.58
CA THR A 49 6.93 20.95 16.86
C THR A 49 7.20 19.83 15.85
N ASP A 50 6.54 18.68 16.02
CA ASP A 50 6.68 17.51 15.19
C ASP A 50 5.32 17.00 14.69
N HIS A 51 5.28 16.63 13.42
CA HIS A 51 4.07 16.17 12.77
C HIS A 51 3.68 14.79 13.30
N HIS A 52 4.64 13.95 13.67
CA HIS A 52 4.36 12.63 14.22
C HIS A 52 3.59 12.74 15.55
N GLU A 53 3.99 13.64 16.44
CA GLU A 53 3.27 13.92 17.69
C GLU A 53 1.85 14.43 17.43
N TRP A 54 1.70 15.36 16.49
CA TRP A 54 0.38 15.86 16.10
C TRP A 54 -0.53 14.77 15.53
N TYR A 55 -0.02 13.93 14.64
CA TYR A 55 -0.76 12.81 14.06
C TYR A 55 -1.19 11.81 15.13
N HIS A 56 -0.27 11.48 16.05
CA HIS A 56 -0.54 10.56 17.14
C HIS A 56 -1.62 11.12 18.09
N ALA A 57 -1.52 12.41 18.45
CA ALA A 57 -2.54 13.07 19.27
C ALA A 57 -3.90 13.11 18.56
N SER A 58 -3.93 13.41 17.26
CA SER A 58 -5.15 13.42 16.45
C SER A 58 -5.82 12.04 16.44
N LEU A 59 -5.04 10.97 16.23
CA LEU A 59 -5.53 9.59 16.29
C LEU A 59 -6.10 9.24 17.67
N LYS A 60 -5.32 9.47 18.74
CA LYS A 60 -5.73 9.11 20.11
C LYS A 60 -6.94 9.90 20.60
N SER A 61 -7.10 11.13 20.13
CA SER A 61 -8.27 11.96 20.48
C SER A 61 -9.58 11.43 19.91
N ALA A 62 -9.55 10.80 18.73
CA ALA A 62 -10.72 10.21 18.09
C ALA A 62 -10.92 8.74 18.49
N VAL A 63 -9.82 7.97 18.54
CA VAL A 63 -9.83 6.52 18.74
C VAL A 63 -8.65 6.11 19.62
N ASP A 64 -8.84 6.19 20.94
CA ASP A 64 -7.79 5.92 21.94
C ASP A 64 -7.14 4.52 21.81
N THR A 65 -7.93 3.53 21.38
CA THR A 65 -7.48 2.13 21.24
C THR A 65 -6.78 1.81 19.92
N ALA A 66 -6.70 2.77 18.99
CA ALA A 66 -6.01 2.59 17.72
C ALA A 66 -4.53 2.96 17.85
N GLU A 67 -3.67 2.26 17.12
CA GLU A 67 -2.23 2.53 17.07
C GLU A 67 -1.81 2.95 15.67
N MET A 68 -0.81 3.83 15.60
CA MET A 68 -0.23 4.25 14.34
C MET A 68 0.72 3.18 13.83
N LEU A 69 0.54 2.72 12.59
CA LEU A 69 1.41 1.74 11.95
C LEU A 69 2.63 2.40 11.31
N TYR A 70 2.43 3.54 10.66
CA TYR A 70 3.47 4.27 9.95
C TYR A 70 3.09 5.74 9.78
N ALA A 71 4.07 6.64 9.76
CA ALA A 71 3.88 8.07 9.49
C ALA A 71 4.54 8.48 8.18
N TYR A 72 3.78 9.15 7.31
CA TYR A 72 4.25 9.68 6.04
C TYR A 72 4.57 11.18 6.16
N ASN A 73 5.76 11.58 5.72
CA ASN A 73 6.26 12.95 5.88
C ASN A 73 6.93 13.56 4.64
N SER A 74 7.04 12.80 3.53
CA SER A 74 7.85 13.19 2.38
C SER A 74 7.02 13.64 1.18
N ILE A 75 6.26 12.73 0.56
CA ILE A 75 5.41 13.03 -0.62
C ILE A 75 3.97 13.30 -0.19
N ILE A 76 3.49 12.53 0.77
CA ILE A 76 2.20 12.72 1.43
C ILE A 76 2.44 12.95 2.91
N HIS A 77 1.53 13.70 3.54
CA HIS A 77 1.55 14.00 4.95
C HIS A 77 0.41 13.27 5.64
N GLY A 78 0.71 12.47 6.66
CA GLY A 78 -0.31 11.74 7.41
C GLY A 78 0.24 10.44 7.95
N PHE A 79 -0.62 9.43 8.14
CA PHE A 79 -0.23 8.18 8.78
C PHE A 79 -1.12 7.01 8.35
N SER A 80 -0.74 5.78 8.67
CA SER A 80 -1.60 4.61 8.54
C SER A 80 -1.95 4.02 9.90
N THR A 81 -3.15 3.46 10.00
CA THR A 81 -3.67 2.87 11.24
C THR A 81 -4.76 1.84 10.91
N ARG A 82 -5.16 1.01 11.89
CA ARG A 82 -6.24 0.03 11.75
C ARG A 82 -7.49 0.51 12.49
N LEU A 83 -8.60 0.63 11.77
CA LEU A 83 -9.86 1.17 12.27
C LEU A 83 -11.04 0.31 11.82
N THR A 84 -12.10 0.25 12.62
CA THR A 84 -13.43 -0.13 12.15
C THR A 84 -13.98 0.99 11.25
N GLU A 85 -15.09 0.72 10.55
CA GLU A 85 -15.74 1.75 9.73
C GLU A 85 -16.26 2.91 10.60
N GLU A 86 -16.87 2.60 11.75
CA GLU A 86 -17.32 3.58 12.73
C GLU A 86 -16.15 4.44 13.28
N GLU A 87 -15.01 3.81 13.58
CA GLU A 87 -13.80 4.50 14.03
C GLU A 87 -13.21 5.39 12.93
N ALA A 88 -13.27 4.96 11.66
CA ALA A 88 -12.82 5.75 10.52
C ALA A 88 -13.68 7.00 10.33
N GLU A 89 -15.01 6.90 10.47
CA GLU A 89 -15.92 8.06 10.41
C GLU A 89 -15.63 9.07 11.54
N LEU A 90 -15.40 8.59 12.76
CA LEU A 90 -15.02 9.45 13.89
C LEU A 90 -13.71 10.19 13.64
N LEU A 91 -12.71 9.47 13.11
CA LEU A 91 -11.42 10.06 12.80
C LEU A 91 -11.54 11.07 11.64
N GLN A 92 -12.31 10.77 10.59
CA GLN A 92 -12.50 11.65 9.44
C GLN A 92 -13.05 13.04 9.83
N GLY A 93 -13.79 13.14 10.94
CA GLY A 93 -14.27 14.42 11.47
C GLY A 93 -13.23 15.30 12.16
N GLN A 94 -12.00 14.82 12.38
CA GLN A 94 -10.96 15.58 13.08
C GLN A 94 -10.36 16.70 12.21
N PRO A 95 -10.04 17.87 12.80
CA PRO A 95 -9.38 18.96 12.09
C PRO A 95 -8.06 18.52 11.46
N GLY A 96 -7.81 18.98 10.23
CA GLY A 96 -6.59 18.69 9.49
C GLY A 96 -6.59 17.34 8.77
N ILE A 97 -7.62 16.51 8.91
CA ILE A 97 -7.78 15.29 8.11
C ILE A 97 -8.45 15.61 6.78
N LEU A 98 -7.78 15.24 5.69
CA LEU A 98 -8.24 15.49 4.31
C LEU A 98 -8.97 14.28 3.73
N ALA A 99 -8.47 13.06 4.01
CA ALA A 99 -9.05 11.83 3.49
C ALA A 99 -8.64 10.62 4.33
N LEU A 100 -9.53 9.63 4.42
CA LEU A 100 -9.21 8.28 4.87
C LEU A 100 -9.41 7.34 3.70
N LEU A 101 -8.34 6.67 3.29
CA LEU A 101 -8.34 5.74 2.16
C LEU A 101 -8.09 4.33 2.68
N PRO A 102 -8.98 3.35 2.45
CA PRO A 102 -8.70 1.98 2.82
C PRO A 102 -7.48 1.45 2.05
N GLU A 103 -6.65 0.64 2.71
CA GLU A 103 -5.52 -0.04 2.09
C GLU A 103 -6.01 -0.92 0.93
N ILE A 104 -5.35 -0.80 -0.22
CA ILE A 104 -5.59 -1.66 -1.37
C ILE A 104 -4.33 -2.49 -1.61
N ARG A 105 -4.50 -3.81 -1.70
CA ARG A 105 -3.44 -4.73 -2.10
C ARG A 105 -3.48 -4.96 -3.60
N TYR A 106 -2.41 -4.56 -4.28
CA TYR A 106 -2.24 -4.82 -5.71
C TYR A 106 -1.71 -6.23 -5.96
N GLN A 107 -2.17 -6.83 -7.06
CA GLN A 107 -1.71 -8.15 -7.51
C GLN A 107 -0.74 -7.98 -8.69
N LEU A 108 0.23 -8.88 -8.80
CA LEU A 108 1.16 -8.88 -9.93
C LEU A 108 0.40 -9.11 -11.24
N HIS A 109 0.54 -8.18 -12.19
CA HIS A 109 -0.23 -8.22 -13.42
C HIS A 109 0.33 -9.19 -14.48
N THR A 110 1.63 -9.53 -14.45
CA THR A 110 2.22 -10.46 -15.44
C THR A 110 3.48 -11.16 -14.92
N THR A 111 3.78 -12.35 -15.45
CA THR A 111 5.08 -13.04 -15.29
C THR A 111 5.93 -13.03 -16.57
N ARG A 112 5.50 -12.35 -17.66
CA ARG A 112 6.15 -12.37 -18.98
C ARG A 112 6.22 -10.97 -19.64
N THR A 113 7.08 -10.13 -19.10
CA THR A 113 7.32 -8.75 -19.56
C THR A 113 7.78 -8.64 -21.03
N PRO A 114 8.69 -9.48 -21.57
CA PRO A 114 9.16 -9.30 -22.95
C PRO A 114 8.07 -9.51 -24.02
N GLU A 115 7.17 -10.46 -23.82
CA GLU A 115 6.04 -10.70 -24.73
C GLU A 115 4.98 -9.60 -24.59
N PHE A 116 4.68 -9.18 -23.35
CA PHE A 116 3.77 -8.06 -23.05
C PHE A 116 4.23 -6.75 -23.70
N LEU A 117 5.55 -6.46 -23.65
CA LEU A 117 6.14 -5.28 -24.27
C LEU A 117 6.38 -5.44 -25.79
N GLY A 118 6.02 -6.58 -26.38
CA GLY A 118 6.23 -6.85 -27.81
C GLY A 118 7.70 -7.05 -28.21
N LEU A 119 8.60 -7.23 -27.24
CA LEU A 119 10.05 -7.35 -27.43
C LEU A 119 10.49 -8.74 -27.95
N GLY A 120 9.60 -9.73 -27.95
CA GLY A 120 9.91 -11.09 -28.40
C GLY A 120 10.06 -11.27 -29.92
N ARG A 121 9.90 -10.22 -30.74
CA ARG A 121 9.75 -10.35 -32.21
C ARG A 121 10.62 -9.45 -33.07
N SER A 122 11.57 -8.68 -32.52
CA SER A 122 12.41 -7.81 -33.36
C SER A 122 13.89 -7.84 -33.00
N GLU A 123 14.73 -8.28 -33.94
CA GLU A 123 16.18 -8.00 -34.00
C GLU A 123 16.49 -6.52 -34.29
N ARG A 124 15.47 -5.66 -34.39
CA ARG A 124 15.64 -4.20 -34.46
C ARG A 124 15.93 -3.70 -33.06
N LEU A 125 17.17 -3.95 -32.66
CA LEU A 125 17.83 -3.39 -31.50
C LEU A 125 17.49 -1.90 -31.44
N LEU A 126 17.11 -1.46 -30.24
CA LEU A 126 16.86 -0.06 -29.91
C LEU A 126 17.89 0.80 -30.63
N PRO A 127 17.49 1.90 -31.30
CA PRO A 127 18.43 2.78 -31.97
C PRO A 127 19.55 3.11 -30.98
N THR A 128 20.80 2.91 -31.38
CA THR A 128 22.01 3.21 -30.60
C THR A 128 22.02 4.71 -30.29
N SER A 129 21.28 5.08 -29.25
CA SER A 129 21.16 6.45 -28.80
C SER A 129 22.40 6.77 -27.99
N THR A 130 23.06 7.88 -28.29
CA THR A 130 24.26 8.37 -27.59
C THR A 130 24.02 8.80 -26.13
N SER A 131 22.86 8.48 -25.54
CA SER A 131 22.48 8.74 -24.15
C SER A 131 22.38 7.45 -23.33
N GLU A 132 23.25 6.49 -23.62
CA GLU A 132 23.41 5.27 -22.81
C GLU A 132 23.88 5.66 -21.40
N GLY A 133 23.08 5.31 -20.37
CA GLY A 133 23.54 5.29 -18.98
C GLY A 133 23.15 6.45 -18.07
N ASP A 134 22.46 7.51 -18.54
CA ASP A 134 22.01 8.61 -17.67
C ASP A 134 20.50 8.60 -17.39
N VAL A 135 19.89 7.42 -17.28
CA VAL A 135 18.49 7.27 -16.87
C VAL A 135 18.42 6.38 -15.62
N ILE A 136 17.79 6.90 -14.57
CA ILE A 136 17.51 6.14 -13.35
C ILE A 136 16.08 5.62 -13.45
N ILE A 137 15.93 4.30 -13.45
CA ILE A 137 14.64 3.61 -13.51
C ILE A 137 14.40 2.99 -12.13
N GLY A 138 13.34 3.42 -11.45
CA GLY A 138 12.84 2.78 -10.23
C GLY A 138 11.86 1.66 -10.60
N VAL A 139 12.02 0.49 -9.98
CA VAL A 139 11.14 -0.66 -10.17
C VAL A 139 10.59 -1.07 -8.81
N LEU A 140 9.26 -1.08 -8.66
CA LEU A 140 8.57 -1.60 -7.48
C LEU A 140 8.00 -2.98 -7.84
N ASP A 141 8.66 -4.03 -7.36
CA ASP A 141 8.30 -5.43 -7.61
C ASP A 141 8.66 -6.27 -6.36
N THR A 142 8.42 -7.56 -6.43
CA THR A 142 8.75 -8.59 -5.44
C THR A 142 10.24 -8.86 -5.27
N GLY A 143 11.08 -8.37 -6.16
CA GLY A 143 12.53 -8.50 -6.08
C GLY A 143 13.19 -8.88 -7.40
N VAL A 144 14.51 -9.08 -7.34
CA VAL A 144 15.34 -9.48 -8.48
C VAL A 144 16.35 -10.54 -8.04
N TRP A 145 16.90 -11.28 -9.01
CA TRP A 145 18.02 -12.20 -8.80
C TRP A 145 19.31 -11.46 -9.18
N PRO A 146 20.01 -10.82 -8.22
CA PRO A 146 21.19 -10.01 -8.51
C PRO A 146 22.33 -10.79 -9.19
N GLU A 147 22.38 -12.11 -9.01
CA GLU A 147 23.32 -13.02 -9.65
C GLU A 147 23.03 -13.29 -11.13
N SER A 148 21.84 -12.92 -11.61
CA SER A 148 21.50 -13.08 -13.02
C SER A 148 22.38 -12.21 -13.90
N LYS A 149 22.87 -12.76 -15.02
CA LYS A 149 23.69 -12.02 -16.00
C LYS A 149 23.02 -10.75 -16.52
N SER A 150 21.68 -10.65 -16.47
CA SER A 150 20.96 -9.44 -16.86
C SER A 150 21.26 -8.23 -15.98
N TYR A 151 21.84 -8.44 -14.79
CA TYR A 151 22.22 -7.38 -13.85
C TYR A 151 23.74 -7.19 -13.73
N ASP A 152 24.55 -7.88 -14.54
CA ASP A 152 26.02 -7.70 -14.56
C ASP A 152 26.38 -6.28 -14.99
N ASP A 153 27.13 -5.57 -14.16
CA ASP A 153 27.57 -4.19 -14.40
C ASP A 153 28.88 -4.08 -15.19
N THR A 154 29.45 -5.22 -15.61
CA THR A 154 30.70 -5.28 -16.37
C THR A 154 30.56 -4.49 -17.67
N GLY A 155 31.43 -3.50 -17.86
CA GLY A 155 31.44 -2.63 -19.04
C GLY A 155 30.52 -1.41 -18.95
N LEU A 156 29.72 -1.27 -17.88
CA LEU A 156 28.97 -0.05 -17.62
C LEU A 156 29.86 1.06 -17.05
N GLY A 157 29.49 2.31 -17.37
CA GLY A 157 30.13 3.52 -16.85
C GLY A 157 29.90 3.72 -15.33
N PRO A 158 30.35 4.86 -14.78
CA PRO A 158 30.11 5.18 -13.37
C PRO A 158 28.62 5.36 -13.09
N VAL A 159 28.22 5.17 -11.84
CA VAL A 159 26.86 5.48 -11.36
C VAL A 159 26.55 6.95 -11.65
N PRO A 160 25.37 7.30 -12.19
CA PRO A 160 25.00 8.68 -12.43
C PRO A 160 25.13 9.51 -11.15
N SER A 161 25.84 10.65 -11.21
CA SER A 161 26.10 11.51 -10.05
C SER A 161 24.83 12.08 -9.40
N ARG A 162 23.71 12.08 -10.14
CA ARG A 162 22.38 12.49 -9.67
C ARG A 162 21.64 11.40 -8.90
N TRP A 163 22.11 10.16 -8.92
CA TRP A 163 21.54 9.08 -8.12
C TRP A 163 21.91 9.28 -6.65
N LYS A 164 20.89 9.27 -5.78
CA LYS A 164 21.01 9.50 -4.33
C LYS A 164 20.49 8.33 -3.49
N GLY A 165 20.28 7.17 -4.13
CA GLY A 165 19.91 5.97 -3.42
C GLY A 165 21.09 5.38 -2.65
N GLU A 166 20.84 4.32 -1.93
CA GLU A 166 21.88 3.51 -1.29
C GLU A 166 21.57 2.01 -1.45
N CYS A 167 22.63 1.21 -1.43
CA CYS A 167 22.54 -0.24 -1.34
C CYS A 167 22.14 -0.66 0.08
N GLU A 168 20.86 -0.98 0.26
CA GLU A 168 20.35 -1.57 1.49
C GLU A 168 20.68 -3.07 1.53
N GLN A 169 21.55 -3.47 2.47
CA GLN A 169 21.87 -4.88 2.70
C GLN A 169 20.77 -5.57 3.50
N GLY A 170 20.61 -6.88 3.31
CA GLY A 170 19.56 -7.65 3.96
C GLY A 170 19.87 -9.14 4.03
N THR A 171 18.85 -9.92 4.36
CA THR A 171 18.97 -11.38 4.45
C THR A 171 19.38 -11.95 3.10
N ASN A 172 20.56 -12.58 3.04
CA ASN A 172 21.14 -13.13 1.80
C ASN A 172 21.35 -12.08 0.69
N PHE A 173 21.51 -10.80 1.04
CA PHE A 173 21.76 -9.73 0.10
C PHE A 173 22.85 -8.81 0.65
N SER A 174 24.04 -8.87 0.06
CA SER A 174 25.23 -8.12 0.47
C SER A 174 25.55 -6.99 -0.49
N SER A 175 26.49 -6.12 -0.13
CA SER A 175 26.91 -5.01 -1.00
C SER A 175 27.40 -5.44 -2.38
N SER A 176 27.91 -6.66 -2.54
CA SER A 176 28.31 -7.18 -3.84
C SER A 176 27.14 -7.47 -4.78
N ASN A 177 25.91 -7.59 -4.24
CA ASN A 177 24.69 -7.82 -5.00
C ASN A 177 24.06 -6.54 -5.56
N CYS A 178 24.58 -5.36 -5.19
CA CYS A 178 24.02 -4.08 -5.61
C CYS A 178 24.52 -3.60 -6.97
N ASN A 179 25.53 -4.27 -7.55
CA ASN A 179 26.03 -4.00 -8.92
C ASN A 179 26.34 -2.51 -9.13
N ARG A 180 27.26 -2.02 -8.27
CA ARG A 180 27.70 -0.62 -8.14
C ARG A 180 26.62 0.37 -7.68
N LYS A 181 25.46 -0.08 -7.22
CA LYS A 181 24.53 0.73 -6.44
C LYS A 181 24.82 0.60 -4.95
#